data_AF-A0A822E8E6-F1
#
_entry.id   AF-A0A822E8E6-F1
#
_cell.length_a   1.000
_cell.length_b   1.000
_cell.length_c   1.000
_cell.angle_alpha   90.00
_cell.angle_beta   90.00
_cell.angle_gamma   90.00
#
_symmetry.space_group_name_H-M   'P 1'
#
loop_
_entity.id
_entity.type
_entity.pdbx_description
1 polymer ?
#
loop_
_entity_poly.entity_id
_entity_poly.type
_entity_poly.pdbx_seq_one_letter_code
_entity_poly.pdbx_strand_id
1 'polypeptide(L)' 'NHITQTPELLRRYPLEDHKDFALPPDVIFFCQPEGCINTGHQRTGFQQLTSFVFTLTEKDSNRQRF' A
#
# COMPACT_ATOMS: atom_id res chain seq x y z
N ASN A 1 14.58 14.41 -13.51
CA ASN A 1 14.63 12.95 -13.32
C ASN A 1 13.95 12.59 -12.02
N HIS A 2 12.69 12.13 -12.09
CA HIS A 2 12.00 11.67 -10.89
C HIS A 2 12.39 10.22 -10.67
N ILE A 3 13.14 9.94 -9.59
CA ILE A 3 13.51 8.58 -9.21
C ILE A 3 12.30 7.99 -8.49
N THR A 4 11.70 6.94 -9.04
CA THR A 4 10.71 6.12 -8.35
C THR A 4 11.44 5.25 -7.33
N GLN A 5 10.95 5.26 -6.09
CA GLN A 5 11.44 4.40 -5.03
C GLN A 5 10.58 3.14 -4.94
N THR A 6 11.15 2.05 -4.44
CA THR A 6 10.37 0.87 -4.07
C THR A 6 9.68 1.14 -2.73
N PRO A 7 8.37 0.92 -2.60
CA PRO A 7 7.69 1.04 -1.31
C PRO A 7 8.22 0.01 -0.31
N GLU A 8 8.24 0.39 0.96
CA GLU A 8 8.65 -0.49 2.06
C GLU A 8 7.65 -0.44 3.22
N LEU A 9 7.39 -1.61 3.82
CA LEU A 9 6.51 -1.71 4.99
C LEU A 9 7.26 -1.28 6.25
N LEU A 10 6.98 -0.09 6.76
CA LEU A 10 7.67 0.44 7.94
C LEU A 10 7.16 -0.17 9.25
N ARG A 11 5.84 -0.38 9.37
CA ARG A 11 5.18 -0.95 10.56
C ARG A 11 3.90 -1.68 10.14
N ARG A 12 3.56 -2.74 10.87
CA ARG A 12 2.28 -3.46 10.74
C ARG A 12 1.69 -3.81 12.10
N TYR A 13 0.37 -3.97 12.13
CA TYR A 13 -0.35 -4.53 13.27
C TYR A 13 -1.48 -5.44 12.74
N PRO A 14 -1.62 -6.66 13.27
CA PRO A 14 -0.69 -7.35 14.18
C PRO A 14 0.69 -7.57 13.55
N LEU A 15 1.69 -7.87 14.38
CA LEU A 15 3.07 -8.13 13.91
C LEU A 15 3.21 -9.44 13.13
N GLU A 16 2.26 -10.35 13.29
CA GLU A 16 2.22 -11.67 12.64
C GLU A 16 0.96 -11.81 11.81
N ASP A 17 1.07 -12.60 10.75
CA ASP A 17 -0.05 -12.91 9.86
C ASP A 17 -1.01 -13.90 10.52
N HIS A 18 -2.30 -13.76 10.21
CA HIS A 18 -3.28 -14.76 10.61
C HIS A 18 -3.09 -16.01 9.74
N LYS A 19 -3.11 -17.21 10.33
CA LYS A 19 -2.91 -18.48 9.59
C LYS A 19 -3.83 -18.63 8.40
N ASP A 20 -5.06 -18.15 8.57
CA ASP A 20 -6.09 -18.22 7.54
C ASP A 20 -6.07 -17.02 6.58
N PHE A 21 -5.33 -15.95 6.88
CA PHE A 21 -5.30 -14.74 6.07
C PHE A 21 -3.96 -14.02 6.24
N ALA A 22 -2.99 -14.38 5.41
CA ALA A 22 -1.73 -13.66 5.33
C ALA A 22 -1.92 -12.35 4.57
N LEU A 23 -1.32 -11.27 5.07
CA LEU A 23 -1.30 -10.00 4.35
C LEU A 23 -0.40 -10.16 3.09
N PRO A 24 -0.91 -9.90 1.88
CA PRO A 24 -0.09 -9.99 0.68
C PRO A 24 1.09 -9.01 0.78
N PRO A 25 2.35 -9.45 0.53
CA PRO A 25 3.51 -8.57 0.56
C PRO A 25 3.35 -7.36 -0.38
N ASP A 26 2.66 -7.56 -1.50
CA ASP A 26 2.48 -6.56 -2.54
C ASP A 26 1.44 -5.49 -2.19
N VAL A 27 0.76 -5.59 -1.04
CA VAL A 27 -0.25 -4.61 -0.59
C VAL A 27 0.31 -3.19 -0.53
N ILE A 28 1.61 -3.04 -0.22
CA ILE A 28 2.28 -1.75 -0.09
C ILE A 28 2.36 -0.96 -1.39
N PHE A 29 2.32 -1.64 -2.54
CA PHE A 29 2.31 -0.97 -3.85
C PHE A 29 0.97 -0.25 -4.12
N PHE A 30 -0.11 -0.70 -3.50
CA PHE A 30 -1.43 -0.07 -3.64
C PHE A 30 -1.59 1.18 -2.75
N CYS A 31 -0.69 1.40 -1.79
CA CYS A 31 -0.71 2.60 -0.94
C CYS A 31 -0.36 3.88 -1.71
N GLN A 32 0.32 3.78 -2.86
CA GLN A 32 0.67 4.90 -3.74
C GLN A 32 0.42 4.53 -5.20
N PRO A 33 -0.83 4.67 -5.70
CA PRO A 33 -1.18 4.23 -7.06
C PRO A 33 -0.41 4.98 -8.16
N GLU A 34 0.05 6.20 -7.90
CA GLU A 34 0.88 7.00 -8.82
C GLU A 34 2.38 6.65 -8.76
N GLY A 35 2.77 5.74 -7.86
CA GLY A 35 4.15 5.37 -7.59
C GLY A 35 4.77 6.15 -6.41
N CYS A 36 5.82 5.57 -5.81
CA CYS A 36 6.51 6.19 -4.67
C CYS A 36 7.54 7.20 -5.19
N ILE A 37 7.09 8.44 -5.38
CA ILE A 37 7.91 9.50 -5.94
C ILE A 37 8.43 10.42 -4.83
N ASN A 38 9.75 10.42 -4.62
CA ASN A 38 10.41 11.29 -3.65
C ASN A 38 10.54 12.71 -4.21
N THR A 39 9.51 13.53 -4.05
CA THR A 39 9.59 14.97 -4.29
C THR A 39 10.35 15.59 -3.12
N GLY A 40 11.69 15.51 -3.14
CA GLY A 40 12.51 16.00 -2.04
C GLY A 40 12.10 17.40 -1.61
N HIS A 41 11.58 17.55 -0.38
CA HIS A 41 11.26 18.79 0.35
C HIS A 41 10.81 20.04 -0.42
N GLN A 42 10.21 19.93 -1.61
CA GLN A 42 9.61 21.08 -2.29
C GLN A 42 8.34 21.44 -1.51
N ARG A 43 8.51 22.37 -0.56
CA ARG A 43 7.50 22.92 0.36
C ARG A 43 6.38 23.72 -0.34
N THR A 44 6.10 23.46 -1.60
CA THR A 44 5.15 24.24 -2.39
C THR A 44 4.22 23.31 -3.15
N GLY A 45 2.99 23.25 -2.64
CA GLY A 45 1.85 22.74 -3.38
C GLY A 45 1.47 21.34 -2.96
N PHE A 46 0.49 21.24 -2.06
CA PHE A 46 -0.55 20.24 -2.17
C PHE A 46 -0.01 18.81 -2.38
N GLN A 47 0.64 18.22 -1.36
CA GLN A 47 0.41 16.78 -1.19
C GLN A 47 -1.10 16.67 -1.02
N GLN A 48 -1.81 16.38 -2.12
CA GLN A 48 -3.25 16.20 -2.16
C GLN A 48 -3.51 15.06 -1.18
N LEU A 49 -3.78 15.40 0.07
CA LEU A 49 -4.13 14.46 1.14
C LEU A 49 -5.51 13.94 0.78
N THR A 50 -5.55 13.05 -0.21
CA THR A 50 -6.75 12.41 -0.72
C THR A 50 -6.80 11.06 -0.04
N SER A 51 -7.90 10.84 0.69
CA SER A 51 -8.21 9.50 1.15
C SER A 51 -8.79 8.74 -0.04
N PHE A 52 -8.31 7.51 -0.25
CA PHE A 52 -8.87 6.60 -1.22
C PHE A 52 -9.03 5.23 -0.59
N VAL A 53 -9.85 4.40 -1.23
CA VAL A 53 -10.10 3.02 -0.82
C VAL A 53 -9.78 2.14 -2.03
N PHE A 54 -9.05 1.05 -1.80
CA PHE A 54 -8.79 0.02 -2.78
C PHE A 54 -9.27 -1.34 -2.27
N THR A 55 -9.56 -2.25 -3.20
CA THR A 55 -10.00 -3.62 -2.89
C THR A 55 -9.03 -4.61 -3.50
N LEU A 56 -8.60 -5.60 -2.72
CA LEU A 56 -7.82 -6.73 -3.21
C LEU A 56 -8.76 -7.88 -3.55
N THR A 57 -8.76 -8.29 -4.81
CA THR A 57 -9.48 -9.49 -5.25
C THR A 57 -8.57 -10.70 -5.09
N GLU A 58 -8.99 -11.67 -4.27
CA GLU A 58 -8.27 -12.91 -4.11
C GLU A 58 -8.49 -13.81 -5.32
N LYS A 59 -7.41 -14.41 -5.84
CA LYS A 59 -7.45 -15.15 -7.11
C LYS A 59 -8.26 -16.45 -7.03
N ASP A 60 -8.26 -17.16 -5.88
CA ASP A 60 -8.73 -18.56 -5.83
C ASP A 60 -9.31 -19.07 -4.47
N SER A 61 -9.72 -18.23 -3.51
CA SER A 61 -9.93 -18.78 -2.14
C SER A 61 -11.30 -19.37 -1.82
N ASN A 62 -12.38 -19.09 -2.57
CA ASN A 62 -13.75 -19.46 -2.19
C ASN A 62 -14.13 -19.13 -0.71
N ARG A 63 -13.33 -18.31 -0.01
CA ARG A 63 -13.50 -17.98 1.41
C ARG A 63 -14.06 -16.57 1.51
N GLN A 64 -15.38 -16.52 1.62
CA GLN A 64 -16.10 -15.28 1.88
C GLN A 64 -15.92 -14.90 3.36
N ARG A 65 -15.51 -13.66 3.62
CA ARG A 65 -15.47 -13.07 4.97
C ARG A 65 -16.91 -12.76 5.42
N PHE A 66 -17.24 -13.03 6.69
CA PHE A 66 -18.43 -12.50 7.38
C PHE A 66 -17.99 -11.42 8.36
#